data_AF-A0AAE3JAR6-F1
#
_entry.id   AF-A0AAE3JAR6-F1
#
_cell.length_a   1.000
_cell.length_b   1.000
_cell.length_c   1.000
_cell.angle_alpha   90.00
_cell.angle_beta   90.00
_cell.angle_gamma   90.00
#
_symmetry.space_group_name_H-M   'P 1'
#
loop_
_entity.id
_entity.type
_entity.pdbx_description
1 polymer ?
#
loop_
_entity_poly.entity_id
_entity_poly.type
_entity_poly.pdbx_seq_one_letter_code
_entity_poly.pdbx_strand_id
1 'polypeptide(L)'
;MTETTQHKSNTPIEWEQAEGFSKYLISTDGQVYSLKSDRLLPQGFTHRGYKQVDVCNDEGIKKHMRVHRLVYMAHKGAIPEGMQINHKDENKANNCIDNLELMTNKENSSYGTRNARISQSMKRYRAKQRAMAAC
;
A
#
# COMPACT_ATOMS: atom_id res chain seq x y z
N MET A 1 -3.77 -23.96 -20.65
CA MET A 1 -4.41 -24.05 -19.32
C MET A 1 -4.02 -22.79 -18.56
N THR A 2 -4.80 -21.71 -18.70
CA THR A 2 -4.51 -20.43 -18.00
C THR A 2 -5.28 -20.46 -16.68
N GLU A 3 -4.64 -20.96 -15.63
CA GLU A 3 -5.17 -20.85 -14.27
C GLU A 3 -5.24 -19.36 -13.91
N THR A 4 -6.44 -18.79 -14.01
CA THR A 4 -6.71 -17.42 -13.61
C THR A 4 -6.78 -17.42 -12.09
N THR A 5 -5.69 -17.04 -11.44
CA THR A 5 -5.64 -16.85 -9.99
C THR A 5 -6.76 -15.87 -9.60
N GLN A 6 -7.69 -16.30 -8.75
CA GLN A 6 -8.90 -15.55 -8.41
C GLN A 6 -8.69 -14.66 -7.18
N HIS A 7 -9.33 -13.48 -7.18
CA HIS A 7 -9.40 -12.58 -6.03
C HIS A 7 -10.28 -13.17 -4.90
N LYS A 8 -10.16 -12.66 -3.66
CA LYS A 8 -11.16 -12.90 -2.58
C LYS A 8 -12.57 -12.39 -2.92
N SER A 9 -12.74 -11.69 -4.04
CA SER A 9 -14.00 -11.12 -4.53
C SER A 9 -14.37 -11.54 -5.95
N ASN A 10 -13.80 -12.62 -6.49
CA ASN A 10 -14.14 -13.17 -7.82
C ASN A 10 -13.76 -12.28 -9.03
N THR A 11 -12.97 -11.22 -8.83
CA THR A 11 -12.40 -10.39 -9.91
C THR A 11 -11.18 -11.10 -10.55
N PRO A 12 -11.01 -11.05 -11.88
CA PRO A 12 -9.81 -11.57 -12.52
C PRO A 12 -8.56 -10.78 -12.08
N ILE A 13 -7.45 -11.49 -11.87
CA ILE A 13 -6.16 -10.86 -11.60
C ILE A 13 -5.54 -10.45 -12.93
N GLU A 14 -5.41 -9.14 -13.12
CA GLU A 14 -4.76 -8.54 -14.29
C GLU A 14 -3.35 -8.12 -13.91
N TRP A 15 -2.45 -8.09 -14.90
CA TRP A 15 -1.04 -7.77 -14.73
C TRP A 15 -0.66 -6.65 -15.68
N GLU A 16 -0.15 -5.55 -15.13
CA GLU A 16 0.22 -4.37 -15.90
C GLU A 16 1.59 -3.84 -15.48
N GLN A 17 2.19 -2.99 -16.31
CA GLN A 17 3.45 -2.32 -16.00
C GLN A 17 3.19 -0.91 -15.47
N ALA A 18 3.91 -0.52 -14.43
CA ALA A 18 3.91 0.86 -13.96
C ALA A 18 4.94 1.69 -14.75
N GLU A 19 4.61 2.95 -15.00
CA GLU A 19 5.52 3.92 -15.63
C GLU A 19 6.84 4.02 -14.84
N GLY A 20 7.96 3.91 -15.55
CA GLY A 20 9.31 3.91 -14.97
C GLY A 20 9.75 2.58 -14.35
N PHE A 21 8.94 1.52 -14.47
CA PHE A 21 9.20 0.17 -13.92
C PHE A 21 8.92 -0.94 -14.94
N SER A 22 9.32 -0.74 -16.20
CA SER A 22 9.11 -1.68 -17.33
C SER A 22 9.71 -3.08 -17.15
N LYS A 23 10.51 -3.32 -16.12
CA LYS A 23 11.10 -4.65 -15.81
C LYS A 23 10.18 -5.51 -14.94
N TYR A 24 9.03 -5.00 -14.53
CA TYR A 24 8.14 -5.66 -13.60
C TYR A 24 6.69 -5.67 -14.11
N LEU A 25 6.00 -6.78 -13.84
CA LEU A 25 4.54 -6.85 -13.93
C LEU A 25 3.98 -6.73 -12.53
N ILE A 26 2.96 -5.91 -12.38
CA ILE A 26 2.27 -5.65 -11.11
C ILE A 26 0.85 -6.15 -11.27
N SER A 27 0.39 -6.96 -10.33
CA SER A 27 -0.96 -7.49 -10.36
C SER A 27 -1.95 -6.62 -9.60
N THR A 28 -3.23 -6.77 -9.94
CA THR A 28 -4.33 -6.09 -9.25
C THR A 28 -4.47 -6.48 -7.77
N ASP A 29 -4.00 -7.66 -7.35
CA ASP A 29 -4.00 -8.13 -5.94
C ASP A 29 -2.74 -7.72 -5.15
N GLY A 30 -1.80 -7.04 -5.82
CA GLY A 30 -0.60 -6.51 -5.19
C GLY A 30 0.56 -7.48 -5.10
N GLN A 31 0.72 -8.37 -6.06
CA GLN A 31 1.96 -9.08 -6.34
C GLN A 31 2.83 -8.31 -7.34
N VAL A 32 4.13 -8.61 -7.32
CA VAL A 32 5.11 -7.98 -8.21
C VAL A 32 5.98 -9.08 -8.80
N TYR A 33 5.93 -9.22 -10.11
CA TYR A 33 6.68 -10.19 -10.88
C TYR A 33 7.85 -9.49 -11.59
N SER A 34 9.03 -10.09 -11.53
CA SER A 34 10.22 -9.58 -12.21
C SER A 34 10.42 -10.31 -13.53
N LEU A 35 10.33 -9.58 -14.65
CA LEU A 35 10.55 -10.12 -15.99
C LEU A 35 12.01 -10.54 -16.20
N LYS A 36 12.95 -9.84 -15.56
CA LYS A 36 14.38 -10.14 -15.68
C LYS A 36 14.78 -11.46 -15.00
N SER A 37 14.20 -11.73 -13.84
CA SER A 37 14.55 -12.89 -13.01
C SER A 37 13.49 -13.98 -13.01
N ASP A 38 12.47 -13.81 -13.85
CA ASP A 38 11.35 -14.73 -14.06
C ASP A 38 10.76 -15.28 -12.75
N ARG A 39 10.43 -14.38 -11.81
CA ARG A 39 9.89 -14.78 -10.50
C ARG A 39 9.11 -13.67 -9.82
N LEU A 40 8.24 -14.07 -8.90
CA LEU A 40 7.63 -13.17 -7.92
C LEU A 40 8.69 -12.60 -6.96
N LEU A 41 8.65 -11.30 -6.75
CA LEU A 41 9.54 -10.63 -5.82
C LEU A 41 9.01 -10.77 -4.39
N PRO A 42 9.89 -11.07 -3.41
CA PRO A 42 9.50 -11.09 -2.01
C PRO A 42 9.09 -9.68 -1.56
N GLN A 43 8.02 -9.60 -0.78
CA GLN A 43 7.53 -8.36 -0.21
C GLN A 43 7.76 -8.34 1.29
N GLY A 44 8.36 -7.26 1.77
CA GLY A 44 8.53 -7.00 3.20
C GLY A 44 7.46 -6.06 3.73
N PHE A 45 7.53 -5.78 5.03
CA PHE A 45 6.71 -4.75 5.68
C PHE A 45 7.60 -3.62 6.20
N THR A 46 7.14 -2.40 6.02
CA THR A 46 7.69 -1.23 6.73
C THR A 46 7.38 -1.32 8.22
N HIS A 47 8.12 -0.57 9.06
CA HIS A 47 7.77 -0.41 10.49
C HIS A 47 6.35 0.14 10.73
N ARG A 48 5.73 0.75 9.70
CA ARG A 48 4.36 1.28 9.75
C ARG A 48 3.30 0.31 9.24
N GLY A 49 3.69 -0.92 8.89
CA GLY A 49 2.79 -1.99 8.43
C GLY A 49 2.41 -1.96 6.95
N TYR A 50 3.00 -1.08 6.13
CA TYR A 50 2.81 -1.11 4.67
C TYR A 50 3.69 -2.16 4.01
N LYS A 51 3.17 -2.93 3.05
CA LYS A 51 3.99 -3.79 2.20
C LYS A 51 4.93 -2.97 1.30
N GLN A 52 6.16 -3.42 1.15
CA GLN A 52 7.19 -2.83 0.30
C GLN A 52 7.94 -3.90 -0.50
N VAL A 53 8.52 -3.49 -1.61
CA VAL A 53 9.34 -4.34 -2.49
C VAL A 53 10.54 -3.55 -3.00
N ASP A 54 11.65 -4.27 -3.18
CA ASP A 54 12.88 -3.72 -3.74
C ASP A 54 12.85 -3.92 -5.26
N VAL A 55 12.82 -2.80 -5.98
CA VAL A 55 12.74 -2.76 -7.44
C VAL A 55 13.79 -1.80 -8.00
N CYS A 56 14.00 -1.84 -9.30
CA CYS A 56 14.94 -0.99 -10.00
C CYS A 56 14.18 -0.22 -11.08
N ASN A 57 14.22 1.11 -11.06
CA ASN A 57 13.55 1.88 -12.11
C ASN A 57 14.20 1.63 -13.48
N ASP A 58 13.60 2.19 -14.53
CA ASP A 58 14.08 2.02 -15.90
C ASP A 58 15.49 2.58 -16.09
N GLU A 59 15.85 3.64 -15.34
CA GLU A 59 17.21 4.23 -15.28
C GLU A 59 18.25 3.36 -14.57
N GLY A 60 17.86 2.22 -13.97
CA GLY A 60 18.79 1.33 -13.29
C GLY A 60 19.05 1.67 -11.81
N ILE A 61 18.27 2.58 -11.22
CA ILE A 61 18.38 2.99 -9.82
C ILE A 61 17.50 2.09 -8.94
N LYS A 62 18.10 1.51 -7.90
CA LYS A 62 17.37 0.74 -6.88
C LYS A 62 16.43 1.65 -6.08
N LYS A 63 15.20 1.20 -5.88
CA LYS A 63 14.14 1.89 -5.13
C LYS A 63 13.45 0.92 -4.18
N HIS A 64 13.13 1.41 -2.99
CA HIS A 64 12.25 0.74 -2.04
C HIS A 64 10.83 1.28 -2.24
N MET A 65 10.00 0.54 -2.97
CA MET A 65 8.67 1.00 -3.37
C MET A 65 7.59 0.39 -2.49
N ARG A 66 6.57 1.19 -2.15
CA ARG A 66 5.38 0.67 -1.47
C ARG A 66 4.48 -0.03 -2.46
N VAL A 67 4.01 -1.24 -2.12
CA VAL A 67 3.26 -2.09 -3.04
C VAL A 67 1.96 -1.43 -3.49
N HIS A 68 1.15 -0.85 -2.58
CA HIS A 68 -0.07 -0.14 -2.96
C HIS A 68 0.16 1.01 -3.96
N ARG A 69 1.32 1.68 -3.92
CA ARG A 69 1.62 2.74 -4.89
C ARG A 69 1.95 2.15 -6.25
N LEU A 70 2.71 1.05 -6.30
CA LEU A 70 3.00 0.35 -7.55
C LEU A 70 1.72 -0.19 -8.20
N VAL A 71 0.84 -0.81 -7.42
CA VAL A 71 -0.46 -1.32 -7.90
C VAL A 71 -1.29 -0.18 -8.48
N TYR A 72 -1.41 0.93 -7.74
CA TYR A 72 -2.13 2.09 -8.25
C TYR A 72 -1.50 2.65 -9.53
N MET A 73 -0.17 2.79 -9.57
CA MET A 73 0.54 3.31 -10.73
C MET A 73 0.39 2.44 -11.97
N ALA A 74 0.39 1.11 -11.82
CA ALA A 74 0.22 0.18 -12.92
C ALA A 74 -1.19 0.21 -13.52
N HIS A 75 -2.23 0.26 -12.67
CA HIS A 75 -3.61 0.10 -13.14
C HIS A 75 -4.43 1.40 -13.25
N LYS A 76 -4.02 2.47 -12.56
CA LYS A 76 -4.71 3.78 -12.56
C LYS A 76 -3.80 4.94 -12.99
N GLY A 77 -2.53 4.67 -13.30
CA GLY A 77 -1.58 5.67 -13.78
C GLY A 77 -0.91 6.50 -12.68
N ALA A 78 -0.22 7.57 -13.10
CA ALA A 78 0.61 8.38 -12.23
C ALA A 78 -0.17 8.97 -11.04
N ILE A 79 0.49 9.04 -9.89
CA ILE A 79 -0.08 9.65 -8.67
C ILE A 79 0.23 11.15 -8.73
N PRO A 80 -0.79 12.04 -8.82
CA PRO A 80 -0.55 13.47 -8.89
C PRO A 80 0.17 14.02 -7.65
N GLU A 81 0.85 15.15 -7.82
CA GLU A 81 1.52 15.83 -6.72
C GLU A 81 0.53 16.20 -5.60
N GLY A 82 0.93 16.03 -4.34
CA GLY A 82 0.10 16.29 -3.17
C GLY A 82 -0.96 15.22 -2.85
N MET A 83 -1.15 14.22 -3.72
CA MET A 83 -2.09 13.12 -3.51
C MET A 83 -1.44 11.91 -2.83
N GLN A 84 -2.27 11.13 -2.15
CA GLN A 84 -1.90 9.89 -1.47
C GLN A 84 -2.86 8.76 -1.82
N ILE A 85 -2.35 7.54 -1.73
CA ILE A 85 -3.17 6.34 -1.87
C ILE A 85 -3.60 5.89 -0.49
N ASN A 86 -4.91 5.73 -0.33
CA ASN A 86 -5.56 5.26 0.89
C ASN A 86 -6.10 3.85 0.72
N HIS A 87 -6.19 3.14 1.83
CA HIS A 87 -6.80 1.82 1.96
C HIS A 87 -8.20 2.00 2.54
N LYS A 88 -9.24 1.71 1.76
CA LYS A 88 -10.65 1.92 2.17
C LYS A 88 -11.01 1.15 3.44
N ASP A 89 -10.48 -0.07 3.57
CA ASP A 89 -10.67 -0.95 4.73
C ASP A 89 -9.73 -0.66 5.92
N GLU A 90 -8.91 0.39 5.84
CA GLU A 90 -7.82 0.72 6.79
C GLU A 90 -6.75 -0.38 6.99
N ASN A 91 -6.77 -1.45 6.18
CA ASN A 91 -5.82 -2.56 6.24
C ASN A 91 -4.70 -2.39 5.21
N LYS A 92 -3.54 -1.94 5.69
CA LYS A 92 -2.34 -1.68 4.89
C LYS A 92 -1.73 -2.91 4.19
N ALA A 93 -2.14 -4.12 4.58
CA ALA A 93 -1.70 -5.36 3.96
C ALA A 93 -2.58 -5.76 2.75
N ASN A 94 -3.79 -5.20 2.66
CA ASN A 94 -4.73 -5.42 1.57
C ASN A 94 -4.46 -4.45 0.42
N ASN A 95 -3.52 -4.79 -0.48
CA ASN A 95 -3.12 -3.92 -1.59
C ASN A 95 -3.91 -4.16 -2.88
N CYS A 96 -5.09 -4.77 -2.78
CA CYS A 96 -5.95 -4.98 -3.94
C CYS A 96 -6.39 -3.64 -4.53
N ILE A 97 -6.35 -3.48 -5.85
CA ILE A 97 -6.63 -2.21 -6.54
C ILE A 97 -8.01 -1.60 -6.17
N ASP A 98 -9.01 -2.45 -5.94
CA ASP A 98 -10.37 -2.04 -5.55
C ASP A 98 -10.43 -1.45 -4.14
N ASN A 99 -9.50 -1.87 -3.27
CA ASN A 99 -9.34 -1.35 -1.92
C ASN A 99 -8.54 -0.03 -1.88
N LEU A 100 -7.98 0.40 -3.02
CA LEU A 100 -7.15 1.61 -3.11
C LEU A 100 -7.93 2.78 -3.70
N GLU A 101 -7.81 3.94 -3.05
CA GLU A 101 -8.36 5.20 -3.53
C GLU A 101 -7.33 6.34 -3.45
N LEU A 102 -7.45 7.30 -4.36
CA LEU A 102 -6.63 8.50 -4.37
C LEU A 102 -7.31 9.57 -3.49
N MET A 103 -6.57 10.17 -2.56
CA MET A 103 -7.09 11.22 -1.71
C MET A 103 -6.03 12.26 -1.35
N THR A 104 -6.46 13.43 -0.92
CA THR A 104 -5.54 14.45 -0.40
C THR A 104 -5.07 14.11 1.01
N ASN A 105 -3.92 14.68 1.41
CA ASN A 105 -3.41 14.60 2.78
C ASN A 105 -4.44 15.02 3.86
N LYS A 106 -5.22 16.06 3.55
CA LYS A 106 -6.23 16.62 4.47
C LYS A 106 -7.34 15.62 4.70
N GLU A 107 -7.89 15.06 3.62
CA GLU A 107 -8.96 14.06 3.69
C GLU A 107 -8.46 12.79 4.41
N ASN A 108 -7.24 12.33 4.11
CA ASN A 108 -6.64 11.14 4.75
C ASN A 108 -6.49 11.32 6.26
N SER A 109 -6.18 12.54 6.70
CA SER A 109 -6.00 12.85 8.12
C SER A 109 -7.31 12.79 8.91
N SER A 110 -8.45 12.96 8.24
CA SER A 110 -9.78 12.84 8.83
C SER A 110 -10.48 11.50 8.56
N TYR A 111 -9.87 10.61 7.77
CA TYR A 111 -10.52 9.40 7.29
C TYR A 111 -10.71 8.33 8.38
N GLY A 112 -11.84 7.62 8.26
CA GLY A 112 -12.16 6.42 9.03
C GLY A 112 -12.04 6.59 10.55
N THR A 113 -11.32 5.68 11.19
CA THR A 113 -11.24 5.59 12.65
C THR A 113 -10.08 6.38 13.24
N ARG A 114 -9.28 7.07 12.40
CA ARG A 114 -8.04 7.73 12.83
C ARG A 114 -8.24 8.68 14.01
N ASN A 115 -9.21 9.58 13.90
CA ASN A 115 -9.48 10.57 14.95
C ASN A 115 -9.94 9.92 16.26
N ALA A 116 -10.77 8.87 16.17
CA ALA A 116 -11.19 8.09 17.33
C ALA A 116 -10.01 7.38 18.00
N ARG A 117 -9.12 6.76 17.22
CA ARG A 117 -7.90 6.10 17.73
C ARG A 117 -6.94 7.08 18.41
N ILE A 118 -6.76 8.27 17.84
CA ILE A 118 -5.93 9.33 18.44
C ILE A 118 -6.53 9.77 19.79
N SER A 119 -7.84 10.02 19.83
CA SER A 119 -8.55 10.41 21.05
C SER A 119 -8.42 9.33 22.14
N GLN A 120 -8.60 8.06 21.79
CA GLN A 120 -8.45 6.94 22.72
C GLN A 120 -7.02 6.80 23.24
N SER A 121 -6.01 6.96 22.38
CA SER A 121 -4.60 6.95 22.78
C SER A 121 -4.29 8.08 23.78
N MET A 122 -4.80 9.29 23.51
CA MET A 122 -4.63 10.44 24.41
C MET A 122 -5.28 10.20 25.77
N LYS A 123 -6.48 9.59 25.79
CA LYS A 123 -7.16 9.20 27.04
C LYS A 123 -6.30 8.22 27.86
N ARG A 124 -5.72 7.21 27.21
CA ARG A 124 -4.81 6.24 27.85
C ARG A 124 -3.55 6.90 28.40
N TYR A 125 -2.93 7.79 27.63
CA TYR A 125 -1.74 8.53 28.05
C TYR A 125 -2.02 9.38 29.29
N ARG A 126 -3.11 10.15 29.29
CA ARG A 126 -3.51 10.98 30.44
C ARG A 126 -3.81 10.15 31.69
N ALA A 127 -4.47 9.01 31.53
CA ALA A 127 -4.70 8.08 32.65
C ALA A 127 -3.38 7.58 33.25
N LYS A 128 -2.40 7.23 32.41
CA LYS A 128 -1.06 6.79 32.85
C LYS A 128 -0.31 7.90 33.59
N GLN A 129 -0.34 9.13 33.08
CA GLN A 129 0.31 10.28 33.72
C GLN A 129 -0.28 10.59 35.10
N ARG A 130 -1.62 10.55 35.24
CA ARG A 130 -2.28 10.72 36.54
C ARG A 130 -1.89 9.63 37.54
N ALA A 131 -1.80 8.38 37.10
CA ALA A 131 -1.40 7.27 37.97
C ALA A 131 0.06 7.42 38.45
N MET A 132 0.97 7.89 37.60
CA MET A 132 2.37 8.16 38.00
C MET A 132 2.49 9.33 38.96
N ALA A 133 1.73 10.41 38.77
CA ALA A 133 1.78 11.60 39.62
C ALA A 133 1.13 11.40 41.00
N ALA A 134 0.40 10.30 41.20
CA ALA A 134 -0.25 9.94 42.46
C ALA A 134 0.59 8.97 43.32
N CYS A 135 1.78 8.58 42.85
CA CYS A 135 2.76 7.74 43.54
C CYS A 135 3.95 8.60 44.00
#